data_AF-A0A2A3JYL3-F1
#
_entry.id   AF-A0A2A3JYL3-F1
#
_cell.length_a   1.000
_cell.length_b   1.000
_cell.length_c   1.000
_cell.angle_alpha   90.00
_cell.angle_beta   90.00
_cell.angle_gamma   90.00
#
_symmetry.space_group_name_H-M   'P 1'
#
loop_
_entity.id
_entity.type
_entity.pdbx_description
1 polymer ?
#
loop_
_entity_poly.entity_id
_entity_poly.type
_entity_poly.pdbx_seq_one_letter_code
_entity_poly.pdbx_strand_id
1 'polypeptide(L)'
;MALAEVCDALVVIVPGGAETAGLIDAKVIEALGPQSILVNVVRGSVVDEAALIAALSTGKPGAAGLAVFEYEPQVPQALIELQNKVLLPHVGSATEVTRRAMGDRVLDSLDAWFSGGKVPDQVT
;
A
#
# COMPACT_ATOMS: atom_id res chain seq x y z
N MET A 1 -10.43 -15.76 5.28
CA MET A 1 -10.89 -15.68 3.87
C MET A 1 -12.28 -15.06 3.72
N ALA A 2 -13.13 -15.05 4.76
CA ALA A 2 -14.46 -14.45 4.70
C ALA A 2 -14.54 -12.97 4.24
N LEU A 3 -13.53 -12.13 4.50
CA LEU A 3 -13.59 -10.71 4.11
C LEU A 3 -13.42 -10.48 2.60
N ALA A 4 -12.42 -11.12 1.97
CA ALA A 4 -12.14 -10.95 0.55
C ALA A 4 -13.26 -11.52 -0.34
N GLU A 5 -13.92 -12.59 0.13
CA GLU A 5 -15.03 -13.25 -0.58
C GLU A 5 -16.29 -12.38 -0.65
N VAL A 6 -16.44 -11.39 0.24
CA VAL A 6 -17.69 -10.62 0.41
C VAL A 6 -17.53 -9.13 0.15
N CYS A 7 -16.35 -8.66 -0.24
CA CYS A 7 -16.11 -7.23 -0.49
C CYS A 7 -16.02 -6.91 -1.99
N ASP A 8 -16.63 -5.79 -2.38
CA ASP A 8 -16.46 -5.21 -3.71
C ASP A 8 -15.16 -4.40 -3.80
N ALA A 9 -14.60 -3.98 -2.67
CA ALA A 9 -13.32 -3.32 -2.60
C ALA A 9 -12.55 -3.76 -1.35
N LEU A 10 -11.32 -4.24 -1.56
CA LEU A 10 -10.39 -4.56 -0.48
C LEU A 10 -9.32 -3.47 -0.41
N VAL A 11 -9.33 -2.68 0.66
CA VAL A 11 -8.36 -1.60 0.88
C VAL A 11 -7.33 -2.05 1.93
N VAL A 12 -6.06 -2.09 1.52
CA VAL A 12 -4.95 -2.53 2.37
C VAL A 12 -4.45 -1.34 3.19
N ILE A 13 -4.74 -1.37 4.50
CA ILE A 13 -4.32 -0.36 5.49
C ILE A 13 -3.73 -1.08 6.70
N VAL A 14 -2.50 -1.55 6.55
CA VAL A 14 -1.71 -2.18 7.61
C VAL A 14 -0.29 -1.60 7.63
N PRO A 15 0.41 -1.62 8.77
CA PRO A 15 1.84 -1.32 8.78
C PRO A 15 2.56 -2.25 7.82
N GLY A 16 3.53 -1.73 7.06
CA GLY A 16 4.43 -2.60 6.30
C GLY A 16 5.57 -3.10 7.18
N GLY A 17 6.10 -4.28 6.87
CA GLY A 17 7.19 -4.90 7.61
C GLY A 17 7.22 -6.41 7.40
N ALA A 18 8.11 -7.10 8.10
CA ALA A 18 8.26 -8.55 7.99
C ALA A 18 6.97 -9.32 8.37
N GLU A 19 6.21 -8.81 9.34
CA GLU A 19 4.99 -9.48 9.83
C GLU A 19 3.82 -9.45 8.82
N THR A 20 3.80 -8.47 7.93
CA THR A 20 2.74 -8.28 6.94
C THR A 20 3.20 -8.53 5.52
N ALA A 21 4.44 -8.98 5.31
CA ALA A 21 5.00 -9.25 4.00
C ALA A 21 4.20 -10.38 3.32
N GLY A 22 3.66 -10.11 2.14
CA GLY A 22 2.78 -11.05 1.42
C GLY A 22 1.49 -11.39 2.17
N LEU A 23 1.02 -10.53 3.10
CA LEU A 23 -0.25 -10.73 3.80
C LEU A 23 -1.42 -10.90 2.82
N ILE A 24 -1.39 -10.15 1.71
CA ILE A 24 -2.30 -10.30 0.59
C ILE A 24 -1.63 -11.23 -0.43
N ASP A 25 -1.70 -12.53 -0.15
CA ASP A 25 -1.16 -13.59 -0.98
C ASP A 25 -2.10 -13.98 -2.15
N ALA A 26 -1.65 -14.91 -2.98
CA ALA A 26 -2.45 -15.43 -4.09
C ALA A 26 -3.83 -15.95 -3.68
N LYS A 27 -3.99 -16.54 -2.48
CA LYS A 27 -5.28 -17.08 -2.02
C LYS A 27 -6.25 -15.96 -1.66
N VAL A 28 -5.75 -14.90 -1.03
CA VAL A 28 -6.57 -13.70 -0.75
C VAL A 28 -6.98 -13.03 -2.06
N ILE A 29 -6.06 -12.93 -3.02
CA ILE A 29 -6.31 -12.33 -4.34
C ILE A 29 -7.30 -13.18 -5.14
N GLU A 30 -7.22 -14.50 -5.09
CA GLU A 30 -8.15 -15.40 -5.80
C GLU A 30 -9.57 -15.35 -5.21
N ALA A 31 -9.69 -15.15 -3.89
CA ALA A 31 -10.98 -14.96 -3.22
C ALA A 31 -11.72 -13.69 -3.68
N LEU A 32 -10.98 -12.72 -4.24
CA LEU A 32 -11.55 -11.51 -4.81
C LEU A 32 -12.26 -11.81 -6.15
N GLY A 33 -13.51 -11.38 -6.26
CA GLY A 33 -14.31 -11.60 -7.46
C GLY A 33 -13.93 -10.69 -8.64
N PRO A 34 -14.41 -10.98 -9.86
CA PRO A 34 -14.16 -10.16 -11.05
C PRO A 34 -14.80 -8.76 -11.00
N GLN A 35 -15.67 -8.50 -10.03
CA GLN A 35 -16.26 -7.17 -9.78
C GLN A 35 -15.51 -6.40 -8.70
N SER A 36 -14.54 -7.04 -8.04
CA SER A 36 -13.85 -6.43 -6.90
C SER A 36 -12.65 -5.59 -7.32
N ILE A 37 -12.26 -4.68 -6.42
CA ILE A 37 -11.08 -3.81 -6.59
C ILE A 37 -10.12 -4.02 -5.43
N LEU A 38 -8.86 -4.29 -5.72
CA LEU A 38 -7.79 -4.26 -4.71
C LEU A 38 -7.15 -2.86 -4.66
N VAL A 39 -7.07 -2.25 -3.49
CA VAL A 39 -6.41 -0.95 -3.30
C VAL A 39 -5.26 -1.09 -2.31
N ASN A 40 -4.03 -0.75 -2.73
CA ASN A 40 -2.86 -0.72 -1.85
C ASN A 40 -2.25 0.70 -1.79
N VAL A 41 -2.24 1.27 -0.59
CA VAL A 41 -1.69 2.60 -0.29
C VAL A 41 -0.65 2.59 0.83
N VAL A 42 -0.17 1.40 1.24
CA VAL A 42 0.75 1.26 2.38
C VAL A 42 2.19 0.96 1.96
N ARG A 43 2.51 -0.30 1.65
CA ARG A 43 3.81 -0.76 1.13
C ARG A 43 3.53 -1.85 0.10
N GLY A 44 4.32 -1.87 -0.98
CA GLY A 44 4.16 -2.89 -2.01
C GLY A 44 4.38 -4.31 -1.49
N SER A 45 5.33 -4.49 -0.57
CA SER A 45 5.65 -5.78 0.04
C SER A 45 4.49 -6.46 0.80
N VAL A 46 3.41 -5.74 1.11
CA VAL A 46 2.22 -6.32 1.76
C VAL A 46 1.42 -7.20 0.81
N VAL A 47 1.52 -6.95 -0.50
CA VAL A 47 0.83 -7.69 -1.55
C VAL A 47 1.85 -8.50 -2.32
N ASP A 48 1.53 -9.76 -2.62
CA ASP A 48 2.28 -10.54 -3.60
C ASP A 48 2.06 -9.94 -5.00
N GLU A 49 3.01 -9.11 -5.47
CA GLU A 49 2.90 -8.35 -6.71
C GLU A 49 2.84 -9.26 -7.95
N ALA A 50 3.57 -10.37 -7.92
CA ALA A 50 3.56 -11.36 -8.99
C ALA A 50 2.20 -12.07 -9.08
N ALA A 51 1.65 -12.48 -7.93
CA ALA A 51 0.31 -13.06 -7.88
C ALA A 51 -0.76 -12.06 -8.34
N LEU A 52 -0.64 -10.78 -7.93
CA LEU A 52 -1.57 -9.74 -8.36
C LEU A 52 -1.55 -9.52 -9.87
N ILE A 53 -0.36 -9.45 -10.49
CA ILE A 53 -0.21 -9.30 -11.94
C ILE A 53 -0.87 -10.47 -12.68
N ALA A 54 -0.61 -11.71 -12.23
CA ALA A 54 -1.21 -12.90 -12.82
C ALA A 54 -2.73 -12.87 -12.71
N ALA A 55 -3.25 -12.50 -11.55
CA ALA A 55 -4.69 -12.50 -11.28
C ALA A 55 -5.42 -11.39 -12.06
N LEU A 56 -4.87 -10.16 -12.09
CA LEU A 56 -5.39 -9.04 -12.89
C LEU A 56 -5.42 -9.36 -14.39
N SER A 57 -4.41 -10.10 -14.90
CA SER A 57 -4.37 -10.55 -16.29
C SER A 57 -5.54 -11.46 -16.66
N THR A 58 -6.17 -12.10 -15.67
CA THR A 58 -7.37 -12.94 -15.82
C THR A 58 -8.66 -12.23 -15.41
N GLY A 59 -8.58 -10.94 -15.02
CA GLY A 59 -9.73 -10.13 -14.60
C GLY A 59 -10.28 -10.47 -13.22
N LYS A 60 -9.46 -11.03 -12.32
CA LYS A 60 -9.83 -11.31 -10.91
C LYS A 60 -8.65 -10.95 -10.00
N PRO A 61 -8.67 -9.84 -9.24
CA PRO A 61 -9.77 -8.88 -9.13
C PRO A 61 -10.05 -8.16 -10.45
N GLY A 62 -11.24 -7.55 -10.54
CA GLY A 62 -11.67 -6.80 -11.71
C GLY A 62 -10.75 -5.62 -12.01
N ALA A 63 -10.22 -4.97 -10.97
CA ALA A 63 -9.22 -3.91 -11.10
C ALA A 63 -8.32 -3.78 -9.86
N ALA A 64 -7.25 -2.99 -9.98
CA ALA A 64 -6.42 -2.57 -8.85
C ALA A 64 -6.06 -1.07 -8.84
N GLY A 65 -6.05 -0.46 -7.66
CA GLY A 65 -5.52 0.88 -7.41
C GLY A 65 -4.27 0.81 -6.54
N LEU A 66 -3.10 1.12 -7.10
CA LEU A 66 -1.82 0.92 -6.44
C LEU A 66 -1.06 2.25 -6.35
N ALA A 67 -0.76 2.68 -5.13
CA ALA A 67 0.11 3.83 -4.88
C ALA A 67 1.54 3.42 -4.53
N VAL A 68 1.81 2.12 -4.36
CA VAL A 68 3.07 1.55 -3.89
C VAL A 68 3.40 0.26 -4.63
N PHE A 69 4.68 -0.09 -4.72
CA PHE A 69 5.20 -1.24 -5.47
C PHE A 69 6.24 -2.01 -4.65
N GLU A 70 6.47 -3.29 -4.96
CA GLU A 70 7.39 -4.10 -4.15
C GLU A 70 8.83 -3.55 -4.18
N TYR A 71 9.27 -3.11 -5.35
CA TYR A 71 10.62 -2.58 -5.59
C TYR A 71 10.56 -1.14 -6.12
N GLU A 72 10.11 -0.20 -5.31
CA GLU A 72 10.06 1.20 -5.70
C GLU A 72 11.46 1.81 -5.97
N PRO A 73 11.62 2.67 -6.99
CA PRO A 73 10.59 3.23 -7.87
C PRO A 73 10.29 2.38 -9.12
N GLN A 74 10.84 1.17 -9.21
CA GLN A 74 10.58 0.29 -10.35
C GLN A 74 9.15 -0.26 -10.29
N VAL A 75 8.50 -0.30 -11.44
CA VAL A 75 7.18 -0.90 -11.62
C VAL A 75 7.29 -1.96 -12.71
N PRO A 76 6.83 -3.19 -12.49
CA PRO A 76 6.87 -4.22 -13.53
C PRO A 76 6.16 -3.78 -14.80
N GLN A 77 6.80 -3.96 -15.95
CA GLN A 77 6.22 -3.63 -17.25
C GLN A 77 4.88 -4.35 -17.48
N ALA A 78 4.78 -5.61 -17.05
CA ALA A 78 3.53 -6.38 -17.11
C ALA A 78 2.39 -5.70 -16.34
N LEU A 79 2.66 -5.07 -15.19
CA LEU A 79 1.66 -4.31 -14.44
C LEU A 79 1.28 -2.99 -15.13
N ILE A 80 2.24 -2.35 -15.80
CA ILE A 80 2.03 -1.11 -16.55
C ILE A 80 1.09 -1.35 -17.74
N GLU A 81 1.24 -2.47 -18.44
CA GLU A 81 0.51 -2.83 -19.66
C GLU A 81 -0.94 -3.24 -19.42
N LEU A 82 -1.28 -3.67 -18.20
CA LEU A 82 -2.65 -3.99 -17.81
C LEU A 82 -3.57 -2.77 -17.91
N GLN A 83 -4.81 -3.00 -18.36
CA GLN A 83 -5.80 -1.95 -18.60
C GLN A 83 -6.68 -1.66 -17.37
N ASN A 84 -6.79 -2.64 -16.47
CA ASN A 84 -7.65 -2.60 -15.30
C ASN A 84 -6.88 -2.18 -14.03
N LYS A 85 -6.12 -1.09 -14.14
CA LYS A 85 -5.28 -0.62 -13.04
C LYS A 85 -5.11 0.89 -13.04
N VAL A 86 -4.92 1.45 -11.85
CA VAL A 86 -4.47 2.83 -11.62
C VAL A 86 -3.18 2.77 -10.81
N LEU A 87 -2.12 3.40 -11.32
CA LEU A 87 -0.80 3.43 -10.68
C LEU A 87 -0.44 4.86 -10.31
N LEU A 88 0.00 5.06 -9.06
CA LEU A 88 0.51 6.33 -8.58
C LEU A 88 1.91 6.15 -7.97
N PRO A 89 2.84 7.10 -8.16
CA PRO A 89 4.22 6.96 -7.69
C PRO A 89 4.39 7.39 -6.22
N HIS A 90 3.75 6.68 -5.29
CA HIS A 90 3.87 6.90 -3.83
C HIS A 90 3.62 8.34 -3.38
N VAL A 91 2.53 8.92 -3.88
CA VAL A 91 2.16 10.32 -3.64
C VAL A 91 1.09 10.51 -2.55
N GLY A 92 0.80 9.49 -1.75
CA GLY A 92 -0.29 9.54 -0.76
C GLY A 92 -0.19 10.69 0.24
N SER A 93 1.03 11.05 0.67
CA SER A 93 1.28 12.18 1.57
C SER A 93 1.68 13.47 0.86
N ALA A 94 1.71 13.50 -0.48
CA ALA A 94 2.31 14.57 -1.28
C ALA A 94 1.39 15.80 -1.46
N THR A 95 0.74 16.26 -0.39
CA THR A 95 0.07 17.55 -0.35
C THR A 95 0.94 18.56 0.40
N GLU A 96 0.85 19.86 0.06
CA GLU A 96 1.61 20.90 0.78
C GLU A 96 1.31 20.91 2.28
N VAL A 97 0.02 20.77 2.64
CA VAL A 97 -0.43 20.78 4.03
C VAL A 97 0.11 19.57 4.79
N THR A 98 0.00 18.36 4.22
CA THR A 98 0.50 17.13 4.86
C THR A 98 2.02 17.16 4.97
N ARG A 99 2.74 17.55 3.92
CA ARG A 99 4.21 17.60 3.96
C ARG A 99 4.74 18.65 4.93
N ARG A 100 4.07 19.79 5.08
CA ARG A 100 4.40 20.78 6.11
C ARG A 100 4.20 20.21 7.51
N ALA A 101 3.03 19.63 7.79
CA ALA A 101 2.74 19.04 9.09
C ALA A 101 3.70 17.89 9.46
N MET A 102 4.13 17.07 8.48
CA MET A 102 5.16 16.05 8.68
C MET A 102 6.53 16.67 9.02
N GLY A 103 6.90 17.77 8.36
CA GLY A 103 8.11 18.52 8.68
C GLY A 103 8.07 19.10 10.10
N ASP A 104 6.95 19.73 10.46
CA ASP A 104 6.73 20.27 11.80
C ASP A 104 6.84 19.16 12.87
N ARG A 105 6.29 17.97 12.62
CA ARG A 105 6.43 16.79 13.51
C ARG A 105 7.89 16.38 13.74
N VAL A 106 8.73 16.45 12.71
CA VAL A 106 10.17 16.15 12.84
C VAL A 106 10.85 17.22 13.70
N LEU A 107 10.54 18.49 13.49
CA LEU A 107 11.09 19.59 14.29
C LEU A 107 10.68 19.48 15.76
N ASP A 108 9.39 19.23 16.04
CA ASP A 108 8.87 18.98 17.39
C ASP A 108 9.64 17.85 18.09
N SER A 109 9.96 16.79 17.35
CA SER A 109 10.68 15.62 17.88
C SER A 109 12.14 15.93 18.21
N LEU A 110 12.81 16.73 17.37
CA LEU A 110 14.19 17.17 17.58
C LEU A 110 14.28 18.13 18.77
N ASP A 111 13.38 19.11 18.86
CA ASP A 111 13.34 20.06 19.98
C ASP A 111 13.09 19.33 21.31
N ALA A 112 12.16 18.37 21.34
CA ALA A 112 11.90 17.54 22.50
C ALA A 112 13.14 16.71 22.89
N TRP A 113 13.85 16.11 21.92
CA TRP A 113 15.05 15.34 22.19
C TRP A 113 16.18 16.19 22.80
N PHE A 114 16.52 17.32 22.17
CA PHE A 114 17.64 18.17 22.61
C PHE A 114 17.37 18.92 23.91
N SER A 115 16.10 19.15 24.26
CA SER A 115 15.71 19.73 25.55
C SER A 115 15.62 18.69 26.69
N GLY A 116 15.84 17.41 26.40
CA GLY A 116 15.67 16.32 27.37
C GLY A 116 14.20 16.01 27.69
N GLY A 117 13.28 16.45 26.84
CA GLY A 117 11.85 16.19 26.93
C GLY A 117 11.45 14.82 26.37
N LYS A 118 10.14 14.52 26.45
CA LYS A 118 9.55 13.33 25.85
C LYS A 118 9.38 13.52 24.34
N VAL A 119 10.02 12.69 23.53
CA VAL A 119 9.86 12.70 22.08
C VAL A 119 8.45 12.22 21.69
N PRO A 120 7.68 13.00 20.90
CA PRO A 120 6.40 12.57 20.35
C PRO A 120 6.56 11.37 19.40
N ASP A 121 5.52 10.51 19.31
CA ASP A 121 5.45 9.39 18.36
C ASP A 121 6.69 8.46 18.36
N GLN A 122 7.38 8.36 19.50
CA GLN A 122 8.59 7.57 19.65
C GLN A 122 8.28 6.08 19.37
N VAL A 123 8.97 5.53 18.37
CA VAL A 123 8.96 4.10 18.07
C VAL A 123 9.93 3.36 19.00
N THR A 124 9.57 2.13 19.38
CA THR A 124 10.35 1.24 20.25
C THR A 124 11.15 0.23 19.46
#